data_AF-A0A0K1EBC1-F1
#
_entry.id   AF-A0A0K1EBC1-F1
#
_cell.length_a   1.000
_cell.length_b   1.000
_cell.length_c   1.000
_cell.angle_alpha   90.00
_cell.angle_beta   90.00
_cell.angle_gamma   90.00
#
_symmetry.space_group_name_H-M   'P 1'
#
loop_
_entity.id
_entity.type
_entity.pdbx_description
1 polymer ?
#
loop_
_entity_poly.entity_id
_entity_poly.type
_entity_poly.pdbx_seq_one_letter_code
_entity_poly.pdbx_strand_id
1 'polypeptide(L)'
;MHRGAAPEDGEPLDGALDGGPEGGARQAFCSFESAVIRVVPRVERGERINVGVVVFCREHDFLGLRLEPDEGRLLALAPDLDLEAVRHHLAFLEAVAAGEACGGAVAQLPKVERFGWMVSPTSTIVQPSRPHTGLCTAPAQALERLLDRLVRVKISRPG
;
A
#
# COMPACT_ATOMS: atom_id res chain seq x y z
N MET A 1 28.75 77.58 -30.02
CA MET A 1 29.35 76.40 -29.36
C MET A 1 28.27 75.33 -29.26
N HIS A 2 28.64 74.10 -29.58
CA HIS A 2 27.92 72.83 -29.53
C HIS A 2 26.69 72.51 -30.43
N ARG A 3 26.96 71.58 -31.36
CA ARG A 3 26.05 70.56 -31.92
C ARG A 3 25.66 69.51 -30.86
N GLY A 4 24.49 68.89 -31.05
CA GLY A 4 24.05 67.60 -30.49
C GLY A 4 22.54 67.60 -30.24
N ALA A 5 21.71 66.99 -31.10
CA ALA A 5 21.24 65.60 -31.07
C ALA A 5 19.88 65.44 -30.32
N ALA A 6 18.91 64.79 -30.98
CA ALA A 6 17.56 64.48 -30.48
C ALA A 6 17.60 63.49 -29.29
N PRO A 7 16.51 63.30 -28.51
CA PRO A 7 15.41 62.42 -28.94
C PRO A 7 13.99 62.84 -28.46
N GLU A 8 13.02 62.01 -28.84
CA GLU A 8 11.57 62.14 -28.68
C GLU A 8 11.11 61.88 -27.23
N ASP A 9 10.18 62.71 -26.76
CA ASP A 9 9.47 62.53 -25.49
C ASP A 9 8.25 61.62 -25.67
N GLY A 10 8.17 60.56 -24.87
CA GLY A 10 7.00 59.68 -24.78
C GLY A 10 7.17 58.54 -23.78
N GLU A 11 7.05 58.82 -22.49
CA GLU A 11 6.88 57.85 -21.38
C GLU A 11 5.59 58.19 -20.61
N PRO A 12 5.04 57.34 -19.71
CA PRO A 12 5.19 55.88 -19.51
C PRO A 12 3.83 55.18 -19.26
N LEU A 13 3.78 53.84 -19.21
CA LEU A 13 2.80 53.11 -18.38
C LEU A 13 3.39 51.82 -17.79
N ASP A 14 3.29 51.77 -16.47
CA ASP A 14 3.66 50.73 -15.52
C ASP A 14 2.85 49.42 -15.73
N GLY A 15 3.45 48.27 -15.45
CA GLY A 15 2.78 46.97 -15.67
C GLY A 15 3.63 45.73 -15.38
N ALA A 16 3.88 45.50 -14.09
CA ALA A 16 3.99 44.21 -13.39
C ALA A 16 4.18 42.88 -14.18
N LEU A 17 5.22 42.14 -13.78
CA LEU A 17 5.21 40.73 -13.35
C LEU A 17 4.15 39.78 -13.93
N ASP A 18 4.59 38.71 -14.60
CA ASP A 18 4.27 37.31 -14.24
C ASP A 18 5.18 36.38 -15.08
N GLY A 19 5.98 35.45 -14.55
CA GLY A 19 5.61 34.55 -13.47
C GLY A 19 4.74 33.42 -13.99
N GLY A 20 5.22 32.58 -14.91
CA GLY A 20 4.47 31.45 -15.45
C GLY A 20 5.29 30.15 -15.51
N PRO A 21 4.78 29.02 -15.01
CA PRO A 21 5.56 27.88 -14.52
C PRO A 21 5.57 26.75 -15.60
N GLU A 22 6.22 25.60 -15.54
CA GLU A 22 6.28 24.59 -14.49
C GLU A 22 7.44 23.66 -14.84
N GLY A 23 8.49 23.67 -14.03
CA GLY A 23 9.41 22.54 -13.97
C GLY A 23 8.64 21.36 -13.39
N GLY A 24 8.06 20.53 -14.24
CA GLY A 24 7.33 19.33 -13.82
C GLY A 24 8.19 18.53 -12.86
N ALA A 25 7.79 18.49 -11.59
CA ALA A 25 8.52 17.80 -10.54
C ALA A 25 8.70 16.34 -10.98
N ARG A 26 9.95 15.94 -11.24
CA ARG A 26 10.28 14.57 -11.62
C ARG A 26 9.84 13.66 -10.47
N GLN A 27 8.80 12.87 -10.69
CA GLN A 27 8.23 12.06 -9.62
C GLN A 27 9.28 11.05 -9.14
N ALA A 28 9.70 11.18 -7.88
CA ALA A 28 10.69 10.29 -7.29
C ALA A 28 10.03 8.94 -6.99
N PHE A 29 10.58 7.87 -7.57
CA PHE A 29 10.16 6.50 -7.28
C PHE A 29 10.91 5.96 -6.06
N CYS A 30 10.21 5.21 -5.21
CA CYS A 30 10.75 4.44 -4.10
C CYS A 30 10.50 2.94 -4.30
N SER A 31 11.33 2.12 -3.68
CA SER A 31 11.13 0.68 -3.64
C SER A 31 10.17 0.28 -2.52
N PHE A 32 9.39 -0.77 -2.73
CA PHE A 32 8.59 -1.38 -1.68
C PHE A 32 8.63 -2.90 -1.79
N GLU A 33 8.43 -3.57 -0.66
CA GLU A 33 8.20 -5.01 -0.61
C GLU A 33 6.74 -5.27 -0.25
N SER A 34 6.17 -6.32 -0.83
CA SER A 34 4.77 -6.69 -0.59
C SER A 34 4.57 -8.19 -0.52
N ALA A 35 3.61 -8.61 0.31
CA ALA A 35 3.16 -9.99 0.36
C ALA A 35 1.63 -10.03 0.46
N VAL A 36 1.04 -11.08 -0.12
CA VAL A 36 -0.39 -11.34 -0.03
C VAL A 36 -0.64 -12.19 1.21
N ILE A 37 -1.60 -11.79 2.03
CA ILE A 37 -2.11 -12.62 3.13
C ILE A 37 -3.19 -13.54 2.57
N ARG A 38 -3.07 -14.83 2.86
CA ARG A 38 -3.96 -15.86 2.33
C ARG A 38 -4.52 -16.70 3.46
N VAL A 39 -5.78 -17.08 3.34
CA VAL A 39 -6.34 -18.17 4.14
C VAL A 39 -6.28 -19.46 3.33
N VAL A 40 -5.89 -20.54 3.98
CA VAL A 40 -5.87 -21.91 3.49
C VAL A 40 -6.99 -22.66 4.21
N PRO A 41 -8.21 -22.70 3.64
CA PRO A 41 -9.39 -23.21 4.35
C PRO A 41 -9.25 -24.69 4.73
N ARG A 42 -8.55 -25.47 3.92
CA ARG A 42 -8.15 -26.84 4.23
C ARG A 42 -6.75 -27.15 3.70
N VAL A 43 -5.84 -27.44 4.62
CA VAL A 43 -4.39 -27.55 4.36
C VAL A 43 -4.09 -28.70 3.40
N GLU A 44 -4.77 -29.84 3.58
CA GLU A 44 -4.56 -31.06 2.80
C GLU A 44 -4.93 -30.89 1.32
N ARG A 45 -5.83 -29.95 1.01
CA ARG A 45 -6.25 -29.65 -0.36
C ARG A 45 -5.41 -28.55 -1.02
N GLY A 46 -4.67 -27.77 -0.22
CA GLY A 46 -3.81 -26.70 -0.71
C GLY A 46 -4.55 -25.52 -1.35
N GLU A 47 -5.86 -25.40 -1.12
CA GLU A 47 -6.70 -24.29 -1.56
C GLU A 47 -6.29 -23.00 -0.85
N ARG A 48 -6.22 -21.88 -1.57
CA ARG A 48 -5.84 -20.59 -0.97
C ARG A 48 -6.74 -19.47 -1.48
N ILE A 49 -7.24 -18.66 -0.56
CA ILE A 49 -7.97 -17.43 -0.89
C ILE A 49 -7.14 -16.26 -0.38
N ASN A 50 -6.85 -15.32 -1.26
CA ASN A 50 -6.23 -14.05 -0.88
C ASN A 50 -7.25 -13.25 -0.06
N VAL A 51 -6.84 -12.81 1.12
CA VAL A 51 -7.68 -12.04 2.05
C VAL A 51 -7.08 -10.68 2.38
N GLY A 52 -5.90 -10.34 1.86
CA GLY A 52 -5.28 -9.05 2.13
C GLY A 52 -3.88 -8.91 1.58
N VAL A 53 -3.27 -7.75 1.82
CA VAL A 53 -1.93 -7.40 1.35
C VAL A 53 -1.21 -6.60 2.44
N VAL A 54 0.07 -6.93 2.66
CA VAL A 54 1.00 -6.10 3.43
C VAL A 54 2.03 -5.46 2.49
N VAL A 55 2.35 -4.19 2.75
CA VAL A 55 3.36 -3.39 2.02
C VAL A 55 4.30 -2.75 3.03
N PHE A 56 5.60 -2.88 2.78
CA PHE A 56 6.66 -2.18 3.49
C PHE A 56 7.47 -1.31 2.51
N CYS A 57 7.72 -0.07 2.87
CA CYS A 57 8.57 0.85 2.10
C CYS A 57 9.46 1.62 3.09
N ARG A 58 10.79 1.39 2.99
CA ARG A 58 11.77 1.95 3.92
C ARG A 58 11.90 3.46 3.74
N GLU A 59 11.91 3.92 2.49
CA GLU A 59 12.11 5.32 2.11
C GLU A 59 11.00 6.23 2.63
N HIS A 60 9.79 5.70 2.79
CA HIS A 60 8.64 6.42 3.34
C HIS A 60 8.33 6.06 4.79
N ASP A 61 9.18 5.26 5.46
CA ASP A 61 8.93 4.66 6.76
C ASP A 61 7.49 4.08 6.86
N PHE A 62 7.07 3.34 5.83
CA PHE A 62 5.69 2.88 5.69
C PHE A 62 5.60 1.37 5.94
N LEU A 63 4.66 0.98 6.79
CA LEU A 63 4.17 -0.39 6.92
C LEU A 63 2.65 -0.33 6.93
N GLY A 64 2.03 -0.93 5.92
CA GLY A 64 0.58 -0.97 5.79
C GLY A 64 0.11 -2.39 5.54
N LEU A 65 -0.87 -2.83 6.32
CA LEU A 65 -1.63 -4.05 6.11
C LEU A 65 -3.08 -3.69 5.87
N ARG A 66 -3.71 -4.35 4.89
CA ARG A 66 -5.16 -4.30 4.68
C ARG A 66 -5.68 -5.71 4.45
N LEU A 67 -6.77 -6.03 5.13
CA LEU A 67 -7.42 -7.33 5.09
C LEU A 67 -8.90 -7.12 4.73
N GLU A 68 -9.38 -7.91 3.77
CA GLU A 68 -10.77 -7.97 3.30
C GLU A 68 -11.14 -9.44 3.06
N PRO A 69 -11.29 -10.27 4.12
CA PRO A 69 -11.68 -11.66 3.97
C PRO A 69 -13.12 -11.77 3.47
N ASP A 70 -13.32 -12.59 2.43
CA ASP A 70 -14.66 -13.00 1.98
C ASP A 70 -15.04 -14.31 2.69
N GLU A 71 -15.71 -14.19 3.82
CA GLU A 71 -16.12 -15.34 4.64
C GLU A 71 -17.04 -16.30 3.89
N GLY A 72 -17.91 -15.79 3.02
CA GLY A 72 -18.80 -16.61 2.21
C GLY A 72 -18.01 -17.50 1.26
N ARG A 73 -16.98 -16.94 0.60
CA ARG A 73 -16.08 -17.69 -0.29
C ARG A 73 -15.21 -18.69 0.48
N LEU A 74 -14.78 -18.35 1.69
CA LEU A 74 -14.03 -19.28 2.55
C LEU A 74 -14.88 -20.48 2.96
N LEU A 75 -16.10 -20.25 3.46
CA LEU A 75 -17.04 -21.30 3.87
C LEU A 75 -17.55 -22.13 2.68
N ALA A 76 -17.63 -21.54 1.48
CA ALA A 76 -17.97 -22.29 0.29
C ALA A 76 -16.92 -23.38 -0.05
N LEU A 77 -15.64 -23.16 0.28
CA LEU A 77 -14.58 -24.16 0.11
C LEU A 77 -14.48 -25.12 1.30
N ALA A 78 -14.65 -24.62 2.52
CA ALA A 78 -14.58 -25.41 3.75
C ALA A 78 -15.70 -24.98 4.72
N PRO A 79 -16.87 -25.65 4.67
CA PRO A 79 -18.01 -25.31 5.54
C PRO A 79 -17.74 -25.49 7.04
N ASP A 80 -16.71 -26.28 7.38
CA ASP A 80 -16.24 -26.57 8.73
C ASP A 80 -15.08 -25.68 9.19
N LEU A 81 -14.69 -24.67 8.40
CA LEU A 81 -13.62 -23.73 8.77
C LEU A 81 -14.01 -22.95 10.04
N ASP A 82 -13.11 -22.95 11.02
CA ASP A 82 -13.23 -22.08 12.20
C ASP A 82 -12.95 -20.62 11.82
N LEU A 83 -14.00 -19.92 11.41
CA LEU A 83 -13.92 -18.50 11.05
C LEU A 83 -13.51 -17.60 12.21
N GLU A 84 -13.81 -17.99 13.45
CA GLU A 84 -13.46 -17.17 14.61
C GLU A 84 -11.96 -17.21 14.86
N ALA A 85 -11.34 -18.39 14.76
CA ALA A 85 -9.89 -18.51 14.80
C ALA A 85 -9.22 -17.73 13.65
N VAL A 86 -9.80 -17.74 12.45
CA VAL A 86 -9.31 -16.93 11.32
C VAL A 86 -9.39 -15.44 11.66
N ARG A 87 -10.55 -14.94 12.12
CA ARG A 87 -10.74 -13.53 12.50
C ARG A 87 -9.75 -13.09 13.57
N HIS A 88 -9.57 -13.87 14.62
CA HIS A 88 -8.59 -13.58 15.67
C HIS A 88 -7.17 -13.49 15.13
N HIS A 89 -6.78 -14.41 14.24
CA HIS A 89 -5.44 -14.37 13.64
C HIS A 89 -5.26 -13.14 12.74
N LEU A 90 -6.26 -12.79 11.93
CA LEU A 90 -6.23 -11.60 11.08
C LEU A 90 -6.16 -10.31 11.91
N ALA A 91 -6.97 -10.19 12.96
CA ALA A 91 -6.93 -9.04 13.88
C ALA A 91 -5.56 -8.92 14.59
N PHE A 92 -4.94 -10.04 14.94
CA PHE A 92 -3.58 -10.04 15.47
C PHE A 92 -2.56 -9.50 14.47
N LEU A 93 -2.65 -9.86 13.18
CA LEU A 93 -1.79 -9.30 12.14
C LEU A 93 -2.00 -7.78 11.98
N GLU A 94 -3.23 -7.30 12.06
CA GLU A 94 -3.54 -5.85 12.03
C GLU A 94 -2.89 -5.11 13.20
N ALA A 95 -3.02 -5.64 14.41
CA ALA A 95 -2.38 -5.09 15.61
C ALA A 95 -0.85 -5.06 15.47
N VAL A 96 -0.25 -6.14 14.94
CA VAL A 96 1.20 -6.18 14.66
C VAL A 96 1.57 -5.12 13.63
N ALA A 97 0.85 -4.97 12.52
CA ALA A 97 1.15 -3.97 11.50
C ALA A 97 0.98 -2.53 12.00
N ALA A 98 -0.03 -2.27 12.83
CA ALA A 98 -0.27 -0.97 13.46
C ALA A 98 0.73 -0.64 14.57
N GLY A 99 1.34 -1.66 15.18
CA GLY A 99 2.28 -1.49 16.30
C GLY A 99 1.57 -1.36 17.65
N GLU A 100 0.37 -1.92 17.74
CA GLU A 100 -0.48 -1.84 18.90
C GLU A 100 -0.06 -2.85 19.98
N ALA A 101 -0.23 -2.48 21.25
CA ALA A 101 0.18 -3.31 22.39
C ALA A 101 -0.50 -4.70 22.41
N CYS A 102 -1.73 -4.81 21.89
CA CYS A 102 -2.44 -6.08 21.77
C CYS A 102 -1.77 -7.08 20.80
N GLY A 103 -0.89 -6.61 19.90
CA GLY A 103 -0.05 -7.46 19.05
C GLY A 103 1.20 -8.03 19.76
N GLY A 104 1.34 -7.79 21.06
CA GLY A 104 2.42 -8.33 21.90
C GLY A 104 3.81 -7.78 21.54
N ALA A 105 4.85 -8.54 21.90
CA ALA A 105 6.24 -8.11 21.73
C ALA A 105 6.62 -7.84 20.26
N VAL A 106 6.03 -8.60 19.33
CA VAL A 106 6.29 -8.43 17.89
C VAL A 106 5.81 -7.06 17.40
N ALA A 107 4.66 -6.57 17.89
CA ALA A 107 4.14 -5.27 17.50
C ALA A 107 5.04 -4.09 17.92
N GLN A 108 5.91 -4.30 18.91
CA GLN A 108 6.85 -3.29 19.39
C GLN A 108 8.17 -3.25 18.61
N LEU A 109 8.37 -4.19 17.66
CA LEU A 109 9.56 -4.21 16.82
C LEU A 109 9.56 -3.06 15.78
N PRO A 110 10.73 -2.68 15.25
CA PRO A 110 10.83 -1.81 14.08
C PRO A 110 9.99 -2.34 12.90
N LYS A 111 9.49 -1.44 12.05
CA LYS A 111 8.58 -1.78 10.93
C LYS A 111 9.15 -2.86 10.00
N VAL A 112 10.45 -2.83 9.72
CA VAL A 112 11.13 -3.84 8.87
C VAL A 112 11.11 -5.23 9.51
N GLU A 113 11.31 -5.32 10.82
CA GLU A 113 11.27 -6.59 11.56
C GLU A 113 9.84 -7.12 11.67
N ARG A 114 8.86 -6.22 11.87
CA ARG A 114 7.43 -6.58 11.83
C ARG A 114 7.01 -7.10 10.47
N PHE A 115 7.45 -6.44 9.39
CA PHE A 115 7.23 -6.93 8.04
C PHE A 115 7.84 -8.32 7.85
N GLY A 116 9.12 -8.48 8.19
CA GLY A 116 9.83 -9.76 8.11
C GLY A 116 9.13 -10.89 8.88
N TRP A 117 8.62 -10.58 10.08
CA TRP A 117 7.84 -11.51 10.88
C TRP A 117 6.50 -11.88 10.21
N MET A 118 5.74 -10.90 9.70
CA MET A 118 4.45 -11.14 9.03
C MET A 118 4.57 -11.95 7.74
N VAL A 119 5.69 -11.81 7.01
CA VAL A 119 5.95 -12.57 5.77
C VAL A 119 6.68 -13.90 6.01
N SER A 120 6.93 -14.24 7.28
CA SER A 120 7.41 -15.55 7.68
C SER A 120 6.22 -16.51 7.89
N PRO A 121 6.25 -17.73 7.32
CA PRO A 121 5.18 -18.69 7.49
C PRO A 121 5.17 -19.26 8.92
N THR A 122 4.30 -18.73 9.78
CA THR A 122 4.15 -19.15 11.18
C THR A 122 2.84 -19.88 11.48
N SER A 123 1.89 -19.90 10.53
CA SER A 123 0.58 -20.53 10.64
C SER A 123 0.28 -21.41 9.43
N THR A 124 -0.46 -22.49 9.65
CA THR A 124 -0.90 -23.40 8.59
C THR A 124 -2.17 -22.91 7.89
N ILE A 125 -3.01 -22.14 8.57
CA ILE A 125 -4.28 -21.62 8.04
C ILE A 125 -4.13 -20.23 7.44
N VAL A 126 -3.40 -19.32 8.09
CA VAL A 126 -3.13 -17.99 7.55
C VAL A 126 -1.68 -17.96 7.07
N GLN A 127 -1.48 -17.86 5.77
CA GLN A 127 -0.18 -17.96 5.15
C GLN A 127 0.14 -16.70 4.34
N PRO A 128 1.31 -16.08 4.55
CA PRO A 128 1.79 -15.06 3.63
C PRO A 128 2.28 -15.69 2.32
N SER A 129 2.20 -14.94 1.21
CA SER A 129 2.97 -15.26 0.01
C SER A 129 4.44 -14.93 0.21
N ARG A 130 5.30 -15.43 -0.69
CA ARG A 130 6.66 -14.88 -0.83
C ARG A 130 6.59 -13.35 -1.02
N PRO A 131 7.50 -12.58 -0.41
CA PRO A 131 7.61 -11.15 -0.70
C PRO A 131 7.99 -10.89 -2.16
N HIS A 132 7.44 -9.81 -2.71
CA HIS A 132 7.75 -9.30 -4.05
C HIS A 132 8.10 -7.81 -3.96
N THR A 133 9.18 -7.42 -4.63
CA THR A 133 9.61 -6.03 -4.73
C THR A 133 8.87 -5.31 -5.86
N GLY A 134 8.48 -4.06 -5.63
CA GLY A 134 7.90 -3.17 -6.62
C GLY A 134 8.45 -1.75 -6.50
N LEU A 135 8.03 -0.89 -7.43
CA LEU A 135 8.32 0.54 -7.42
C LEU A 135 7.01 1.32 -7.30
N CYS A 136 7.01 2.38 -6.50
CA CYS A 136 5.87 3.28 -6.36
C CYS A 136 6.32 4.70 -6.07
N THR A 137 5.38 5.63 -6.06
CA THR A 137 5.59 7.02 -5.64
C THR A 137 4.83 7.34 -4.34
N ALA A 138 3.87 6.47 -3.99
CA ALA A 138 3.06 6.54 -2.77
C ALA A 138 2.72 5.10 -2.33
N PRO A 139 3.32 4.59 -1.24
CA PRO A 139 3.15 3.19 -0.84
C PRO A 139 1.73 2.86 -0.36
N ALA A 140 1.03 3.81 0.26
CA ALA A 140 -0.38 3.64 0.62
C ALA A 140 -1.29 3.43 -0.62
N GLN A 141 -1.03 4.15 -1.71
CA GLN A 141 -1.77 3.92 -2.97
C GLN A 141 -1.35 2.61 -3.65
N ALA A 142 -0.08 2.19 -3.50
CA ALA A 142 0.37 0.90 -3.99
C ALA A 142 -0.36 -0.26 -3.28
N LEU A 143 -0.55 -0.14 -1.97
CA LEU A 143 -1.33 -1.08 -1.16
C LEU A 143 -2.78 -1.22 -1.67
N GLU A 144 -3.48 -0.09 -1.88
CA GLU A 144 -4.85 -0.12 -2.42
C GLU A 144 -4.92 -0.73 -3.82
N ARG A 145 -3.98 -0.39 -4.72
CA ARG A 145 -3.91 -1.01 -6.05
C ARG A 145 -3.68 -2.52 -5.98
N LEU A 146 -2.89 -3.00 -5.02
CA LEU A 146 -2.65 -4.42 -4.82
C LEU A 146 -3.90 -5.13 -4.28
N LEU A 147 -4.63 -4.52 -3.35
CA LEU A 147 -5.94 -5.02 -2.90
C LEU A 147 -6.92 -5.16 -4.05
N ASP A 148 -7.08 -4.10 -4.86
CA ASP A 148 -7.98 -4.08 -6.03
C ASP A 148 -7.66 -5.18 -7.04
N ARG A 149 -6.39 -5.56 -7.15
CA ARG A 149 -5.93 -6.55 -8.13
C ARG A 149 -5.95 -7.97 -7.60
N LEU A 150 -5.64 -8.16 -6.31
CA LEU A 150 -5.31 -9.48 -5.75
C LEU A 150 -6.38 -10.00 -4.79
N VAL A 151 -7.27 -9.14 -4.29
CA VAL A 151 -8.24 -9.49 -3.24
C VAL A 151 -9.67 -9.17 -3.68
N ARG A 152 -9.95 -7.90 -4.04
CA ARG A 152 -11.30 -7.43 -4.36
C ARG A 152 -11.79 -8.05 -5.67
N VAL A 153 -13.02 -8.56 -5.66
CA VAL A 153 -13.69 -9.04 -6.87
C VAL A 153 -14.37 -7.87 -7.55
N LYS A 154 -13.97 -7.56 -8.79
CA LYS A 154 -14.71 -6.64 -9.65
C LYS A 154 -15.84 -7.41 -10.30
N ILE A 155 -17.05 -7.33 -9.74
CA ILE A 155 -18.23 -7.87 -10.41
C ILE A 155 -18.53 -6.95 -11.59
N SER A 156 -18.15 -7.38 -12.80
CA SER A 156 -18.66 -6.77 -14.02
C SER A 156 -20.12 -7.20 -14.13
N ARG A 157 -21.07 -6.25 -14.05
CA ARG A 157 -22.48 -6.57 -14.34
C ARG A 157 -22.55 -7.14 -15.77
N PRO A 158 -23.25 -8.26 -16.00
CA PRO A 158 -23.62 -8.62 -17.36
C PRO A 158 -24.48 -7.47 -17.90
N GLY A 159 -24.06 -6.91 -19.03
CA GLY A 159 -24.83 -5.92 -19.80
C GLY A 159 -26.00 -6.56 -20.53
#